data_AF-A0A843EPX1-F1
#
_entry.id   AF-A0A843EPX1-F1
#
_cell.length_a   1.000
_cell.length_b   1.000
_cell.length_c   1.000
_cell.angle_alpha   90.00
_cell.angle_beta   90.00
_cell.angle_gamma   90.00
#
_symmetry.space_group_name_H-M   'P 1'
#
loop_
_entity.id
_entity.type
_entity.pdbx_description
1 polymer ?
#
loop_
_entity_poly.entity_id
_entity_poly.type
_entity_poly.pdbx_seq_one_letter_code
_entity_poly.pdbx_strand_id
1 'polypeptide(L)'
;ACLMTKQDLEVLDLDDIKDAVILPGRAFIHQMDAERILSQDGKSRLVGYGPDTLSVDGELSSGMSEEEVIEHELGSFIDLIQAINFFGMKRVF
;
A
#
# COMPACT_ATOMS: atom_id res chain seq x y z
N ALA A 1 10.08 10.73 4.74
CA ALA A 1 9.82 11.14 3.34
C ALA A 1 8.88 10.11 2.71
N CYS A 2 7.78 10.56 2.13
CA CYS A 2 6.67 9.71 1.64
C CYS A 2 6.56 9.83 0.12
N LEU A 3 7.61 9.42 -0.58
CA LEU A 3 7.79 9.67 -2.01
C LEU A 3 8.14 8.37 -2.72
N MET A 4 7.20 7.43 -2.71
CA MET A 4 7.22 6.33 -3.67
C MET A 4 6.62 6.82 -4.97
N THR A 5 7.31 6.58 -6.07
CA THR A 5 6.98 7.02 -7.43
C THR A 5 7.00 5.81 -8.37
N LYS A 6 6.55 6.00 -9.62
CA LYS A 6 6.52 4.90 -10.59
C LYS A 6 7.90 4.30 -10.87
N GLN A 7 8.97 5.10 -10.76
CA GLN A 7 10.35 4.65 -10.96
C GLN A 7 10.76 3.60 -9.93
N ASP A 8 10.21 3.67 -8.72
CA ASP A 8 10.45 2.66 -7.67
C ASP A 8 9.81 1.31 -8.03
N LEU A 9 8.74 1.31 -8.83
CA LEU A 9 8.13 0.07 -9.35
C LEU A 9 8.90 -0.50 -10.56
N GLU A 10 9.50 0.37 -11.38
CA GLU A 10 10.23 -0.03 -12.60
C GLU A 10 11.53 -0.79 -12.32
N VAL A 11 12.07 -0.69 -11.10
CA VAL A 11 13.30 -1.37 -10.67
C VAL A 11 13.05 -2.70 -9.94
N LEU A 12 11.79 -3.08 -9.72
CA LEU A 12 11.44 -4.33 -9.05
C LEU A 12 11.63 -5.54 -9.96
N ASP A 13 12.06 -6.65 -9.38
CA ASP A 13 12.00 -7.95 -10.04
C ASP A 13 10.55 -8.45 -10.03
N LEU A 14 9.94 -8.58 -11.22
CA LEU A 14 8.54 -8.97 -11.36
C LEU A 14 8.28 -10.42 -10.97
N ASP A 15 9.30 -11.28 -10.95
CA ASP A 15 9.15 -12.67 -10.54
C ASP A 15 8.89 -12.82 -9.03
N ASP A 16 9.28 -11.83 -8.23
CA ASP A 16 8.99 -11.77 -6.78
C ASP A 16 7.59 -11.21 -6.48
N ILE A 17 6.94 -10.58 -7.46
CA ILE A 17 5.65 -9.88 -7.27
C ILE A 17 4.48 -10.84 -7.45
N LYS A 18 3.59 -10.89 -6.45
CA LYS A 18 2.36 -11.70 -6.43
C LYS A 18 1.24 -11.10 -7.28
N ASP A 19 0.18 -11.89 -7.48
CA ASP A 19 -1.00 -11.53 -8.28
C ASP A 19 -1.76 -10.29 -7.74
N ALA A 20 -1.70 -10.06 -6.42
CA ALA A 20 -2.31 -8.90 -5.76
C ALA A 20 -1.23 -8.10 -5.03
N VAL A 21 -1.19 -6.80 -5.29
CA VAL A 21 -0.21 -5.87 -4.72
C VAL A 21 -0.96 -4.74 -4.02
N ILE A 22 -0.50 -4.40 -2.81
CA ILE A 22 -1.03 -3.26 -2.04
C ILE A 22 0.10 -2.24 -1.91
N LEU A 23 -0.13 -1.05 -2.46
CA LEU A 23 0.77 0.09 -2.33
C LEU A 23 0.38 0.94 -1.12
N PRO A 24 1.32 1.69 -0.51
CA PRO A 24 0.97 2.69 0.50
C PRO A 24 -0.01 3.72 -0.06
N GLY A 25 -0.97 4.19 0.76
CA GLY A 25 -1.97 5.17 0.34
C GLY A 25 -1.37 6.47 -0.21
N ARG A 26 -0.23 6.88 0.35
CA ARG A 26 0.54 8.07 -0.08
C ARG A 26 1.53 7.83 -1.23
N ALA A 27 1.47 6.67 -1.90
CA ALA A 27 2.29 6.45 -3.08
C ALA A 27 1.85 7.36 -4.23
N PHE A 28 2.78 8.11 -4.81
CA PHE A 28 2.52 9.05 -5.89
C PHE A 28 2.57 8.36 -7.25
N ILE A 29 1.64 7.42 -7.43
CA ILE A 29 1.56 6.56 -8.61
C ILE A 29 0.09 6.47 -8.99
N HIS A 30 -0.23 6.70 -10.26
CA HIS A 30 -1.58 6.49 -10.75
C HIS A 30 -1.86 4.98 -10.86
N GLN A 31 -3.05 4.52 -10.45
CA GLN A 31 -3.37 3.08 -10.41
C GLN A 31 -3.12 2.37 -11.74
N MET A 32 -3.54 2.99 -12.85
CA MET A 32 -3.31 2.42 -14.20
C MET A 32 -1.81 2.28 -14.55
N ASP A 33 -0.95 3.18 -14.05
CA ASP A 33 0.49 3.07 -14.27
C ASP A 33 1.08 1.95 -13.42
N ALA A 34 0.65 1.80 -12.17
CA ALA A 34 1.09 0.73 -11.30
C ALA A 34 0.73 -0.65 -11.88
N GLU A 35 -0.52 -0.85 -12.29
CA GLU A 35 -0.97 -2.10 -12.93
C GLU A 35 -0.20 -2.38 -14.22
N ARG A 36 0.02 -1.36 -15.05
CA ARG A 36 0.78 -1.48 -16.30
C ARG A 36 2.23 -1.87 -16.05
N ILE A 37 2.92 -1.21 -15.11
CA ILE A 37 4.33 -1.47 -14.79
C ILE A 37 4.49 -2.86 -14.17
N LEU A 38 3.67 -3.18 -13.17
CA LEU A 38 3.76 -4.45 -12.46
C LEU A 38 3.30 -5.64 -13.31
N SER A 39 2.61 -5.43 -14.43
CA SER A 39 2.17 -6.50 -15.35
C SER A 39 3.03 -6.61 -16.63
N GLN A 40 4.22 -5.99 -16.69
CA GLN A 40 5.06 -5.98 -17.89
C GLN A 40 5.61 -7.36 -18.29
N ASP A 41 5.69 -8.31 -17.37
CA ASP A 41 6.05 -9.71 -17.63
C ASP A 41 4.91 -10.54 -18.25
N GLY A 42 3.76 -9.90 -18.54
CA GLY A 42 2.58 -10.54 -19.12
C GLY A 42 1.64 -11.19 -18.10
N LYS A 43 1.95 -11.16 -16.79
CA LYS A 43 1.04 -11.64 -15.74
C LYS A 43 0.18 -10.45 -15.27
N SER A 44 -1.14 -10.61 -15.33
CA SER A 44 -2.08 -9.59 -14.86
C SER A 44 -2.03 -9.49 -13.34
N ARG A 45 -1.75 -8.31 -12.80
CA ARG A 45 -1.71 -8.05 -11.36
C ARG A 45 -2.75 -7.01 -10.95
N LEU A 46 -3.46 -7.30 -9.86
CA LEU A 46 -4.40 -6.38 -9.23
C LEU A 46 -3.65 -5.46 -8.27
N VAL A 47 -3.73 -4.16 -8.48
CA VAL A 47 -3.10 -3.17 -7.60
C VAL A 47 -4.17 -2.46 -6.77
N GLY A 48 -3.99 -2.48 -5.46
CA GLY A 48 -4.77 -1.73 -4.48
C GLY A 48 -3.90 -0.74 -3.72
N TYR A 49 -4.56 0.15 -2.97
CA TYR A 49 -3.90 1.09 -2.07
C TYR A 49 -4.37 0.81 -0.64
N GLY A 50 -3.42 0.74 0.27
CA GLY A 50 -3.64 0.58 1.70
C GLY A 50 -3.69 1.94 2.42
N PRO A 51 -3.50 1.95 3.75
CA PRO A 51 -3.47 3.19 4.53
C PRO A 51 -2.27 4.06 4.17
N ASP A 52 -2.37 5.34 4.52
CA ASP A 52 -1.35 6.36 4.25
C ASP A 52 -0.07 6.15 5.06
N THR A 53 -0.22 5.69 6.30
CA THR A 53 0.82 5.36 7.26
C THR A 53 0.35 4.27 8.17
N LEU A 54 1.27 3.46 8.68
CA LEU A 54 1.00 2.61 9.85
C LEU A 54 1.36 3.29 11.17
N SER A 55 2.26 4.28 11.12
CA SER A 55 2.71 5.03 12.29
C SER A 55 2.64 6.51 12.07
N VAL A 56 2.33 7.26 13.12
CA VAL A 56 2.40 8.72 13.11
C VAL A 56 3.86 9.16 13.14
N ASP A 57 4.17 10.29 12.53
CA ASP A 57 5.50 10.89 12.64
C ASP A 57 5.58 11.83 13.86
N GLY A 58 6.79 12.34 14.13
CA GLY A 58 7.03 13.27 15.23
C GLY A 58 6.27 14.59 15.11
N GLU A 59 5.87 14.98 13.90
CA GLU A 59 5.10 16.20 13.67
C GLU A 59 3.64 15.99 14.11
N LEU A 60 3.01 14.91 13.65
CA LEU A 60 1.63 14.55 13.99
C LEU A 60 1.47 14.13 15.45
N SER A 61 2.39 13.30 15.97
CA SER A 61 2.32 12.82 17.35
C SER A 61 2.55 13.92 18.40
N SER A 62 3.17 15.05 18.04
CA SER A 62 3.46 16.14 18.97
C SER A 62 2.22 16.75 19.65
N GLY A 63 1.05 16.64 18.99
CA GLY A 63 -0.24 17.12 19.49
C GLY A 63 -1.14 16.03 20.08
N MET A 64 -0.66 14.78 20.17
CA MET A 64 -1.45 13.61 20.55
C MET A 64 -0.98 13.07 21.91
N SER A 65 -1.92 12.52 22.68
CA SER A 65 -1.62 11.65 23.80
C SER A 65 -1.13 10.28 23.32
N GLU A 66 -0.48 9.52 24.21
CA GLU A 66 -0.05 8.15 23.91
C GLU A 66 -1.23 7.25 23.50
N GLU A 67 -2.38 7.41 24.15
CA GLU A 67 -3.61 6.66 23.83
C GLU A 67 -4.10 6.99 22.40
N GLU A 68 -4.16 8.27 22.04
CA GLU A 68 -4.57 8.69 20.69
C GLU A 68 -3.60 8.19 19.61
N VAL A 69 -2.30 8.17 19.90
CA VAL A 69 -1.29 7.61 18.99
C VAL A 69 -1.57 6.13 18.75
N ILE A 70 -1.74 5.35 19.83
CA ILE A 70 -2.02 3.91 19.74
C ILE A 70 -3.31 3.64 18.97
N GLU A 71 -4.39 4.39 19.27
CA GLU A 71 -5.67 4.26 18.57
C GLU A 71 -5.53 4.52 17.06
N HIS A 72 -4.79 5.57 16.68
CA HIS A 72 -4.56 5.90 15.28
C HIS A 72 -3.76 4.82 14.54
N GLU A 73 -2.67 4.35 15.13
CA GLU A 73 -1.82 3.30 14.53
C GLU A 73 -2.57 1.97 14.43
N LEU A 74 -3.35 1.62 15.45
CA LEU A 74 -4.21 0.44 15.44
C LEU A 74 -5.27 0.53 14.34
N GLY A 75 -5.93 1.68 14.20
CA GLY A 75 -6.90 1.93 13.12
C GLY A 75 -6.27 1.75 11.74
N SER A 76 -5.10 2.36 11.53
CA SER A 76 -4.35 2.22 10.27
C SER A 76 -3.97 0.77 9.97
N PHE A 77 -3.60 0.00 11.00
CA PHE A 77 -3.28 -1.41 10.84
C PHE A 77 -4.52 -2.26 10.51
N ILE A 78 -5.66 -1.95 11.11
CA ILE A 78 -6.95 -2.59 10.79
C ILE A 78 -7.31 -2.31 9.31
N ASP A 79 -7.15 -1.08 8.84
CA ASP A 79 -7.41 -0.71 7.45
C ASP A 79 -6.51 -1.48 6.48
N LEU A 80 -5.24 -1.68 6.81
CA LEU A 80 -4.34 -2.55 6.03
C LEU A 80 -4.84 -3.99 5.99
N ILE A 81 -5.27 -4.56 7.12
CA ILE A 81 -5.84 -5.91 7.17
C ILE A 81 -7.09 -6.01 6.29
N GLN A 82 -7.97 -4.99 6.34
CA GLN A 82 -9.15 -4.95 5.49
C GLN A 82 -8.80 -4.89 4.01
N ALA A 83 -7.80 -4.09 3.63
CA ALA A 83 -7.30 -4.05 2.25
C ALA A 83 -6.74 -5.42 1.83
N ILE A 84 -5.90 -6.06 2.66
CA ILE A 84 -5.37 -7.40 2.40
C ILE A 84 -6.50 -8.41 2.19
N ASN A 85 -7.52 -8.39 3.05
CA ASN A 85 -8.66 -9.29 2.92
C ASN A 85 -9.43 -9.00 1.62
N PHE A 86 -9.71 -7.73 1.32
CA PHE A 86 -10.45 -7.35 0.12
C PHE A 86 -9.73 -7.75 -1.18
N PHE A 87 -8.45 -7.41 -1.32
CA PHE A 87 -7.67 -7.71 -2.52
C PHE A 87 -7.23 -9.18 -2.57
N GLY A 88 -6.94 -9.79 -1.42
CA GLY A 88 -6.52 -11.19 -1.30
C GLY A 88 -7.66 -12.20 -1.43
N MET A 89 -8.91 -11.84 -1.13
CA MET A 89 -10.08 -12.70 -1.37
C MET A 89 -10.41 -12.86 -2.86
N LYS A 90 -9.82 -12.07 -3.76
CA LYS A 90 -10.04 -12.17 -5.21
C LYS A 90 -9.33 -13.36 -5.86
N ARG A 91 -9.34 -14.51 -5.20
CA ARG A 91 -9.09 -15.83 -5.79
C ARG A 91 -10.38 -16.63 -5.84
N VAL A 92 -11.28 -16.29 -6.77
CA VAL A 92 -12.25 -17.28 -7.24
C VAL A 92 -12.61 -16.99 -8.70
N PHE A 93 -12.32 -18.01 -9.54
CA PHE A 93 -12.66 -18.24 -10.95
C PHE A 93 -11.71 -17.69 -12.02
#